data_AF-A0A097CT28-F1
#
_entry.id   AF-A0A097CT28-F1
#
_cell.length_a   1.000
_cell.length_b   1.000
_cell.length_c   1.000
_cell.angle_alpha   90.00
_cell.angle_beta   90.00
_cell.angle_gamma   90.00
#
_symmetry.space_group_name_H-M   'P 1'
#
loop_
_entity.id
_entity.type
_entity.pdbx_description
1 polymer ?
#
loop_
_entity_poly.entity_id
_entity_poly.type
_entity_poly.pdbx_seq_one_letter_code
_entity_poly.pdbx_strand_id
1 'polypeptide(L)'
;MHRPEDFDLATSWRAIADEVERKRTPLEVRALCAPEGIGVLRMGFGGRLEVGPSRTDGRIEVVIRGNDEHILAGELAGLVEWIEVTGPPGVRDHLASIGNALVERYGSDRQGRRTAAVSEDAARHRRP
;
A
#
# COMPACT_ATOMS: atom_id res chain seq x y z
N MET A 1 -0.03 -49.43 -7.11
CA MET A 1 0.65 -48.46 -6.22
C MET A 1 -0.23 -48.24 -5.01
N HIS A 2 0.32 -48.37 -3.81
CA HIS A 2 -0.39 -48.19 -2.54
C HIS A 2 -0.37 -46.69 -2.20
N ARG A 3 -1.55 -46.06 -2.05
CA ARG A 3 -1.65 -44.67 -1.57
C ARG A 3 -1.45 -44.70 -0.04
N PRO A 4 -0.49 -43.94 0.52
CA PRO A 4 -0.31 -43.89 1.98
C PRO A 4 -1.58 -43.40 2.65
N GLU A 5 -2.05 -44.10 3.69
CA GLU A 5 -3.33 -43.84 4.35
C GLU A 5 -3.37 -42.46 5.03
N ASP A 6 -2.19 -41.88 5.33
CA ASP A 6 -2.03 -40.58 6.00
C ASP A 6 -1.70 -39.40 5.06
N PHE A 7 -1.73 -39.60 3.74
CA PHE A 7 -1.40 -38.52 2.80
C PHE A 7 -2.57 -37.55 2.60
N ASP A 8 -2.54 -36.44 3.34
CA ASP A 8 -3.40 -35.29 3.12
C ASP A 8 -2.95 -34.49 1.89
N LEU A 9 -3.61 -34.80 0.77
CA LEU A 9 -3.41 -34.14 -0.50
C LEU A 9 -3.77 -32.65 -0.45
N ALA A 10 -4.77 -32.25 0.34
CA ALA A 10 -5.18 -30.85 0.41
C ALA A 10 -4.12 -29.99 1.11
N THR A 11 -3.52 -30.52 2.18
CA THR A 11 -2.43 -29.84 2.89
C THR A 11 -1.15 -29.81 2.07
N SER A 12 -0.81 -30.91 1.40
CA SER A 12 0.35 -30.96 0.51
C SER A 12 0.21 -30.02 -0.69
N TRP A 13 -1.01 -29.92 -1.26
CA TRP A 13 -1.28 -29.00 -2.36
C TRP A 13 -1.22 -27.53 -1.95
N ARG A 14 -1.76 -27.18 -0.77
CA ARG A 14 -1.65 -25.83 -0.20
C ARG A 14 -0.18 -25.43 -0.01
N ALA A 15 0.63 -26.31 0.58
CA ALA A 15 2.06 -26.04 0.77
C ALA A 15 2.82 -25.82 -0.55
N ILE A 16 2.52 -26.60 -1.59
CA ILE A 16 3.14 -26.43 -2.92
C ILE A 16 2.66 -25.14 -3.60
N ALA A 17 1.37 -24.81 -3.50
CA ALA A 17 0.82 -23.57 -4.05
C ALA A 17 1.41 -22.33 -3.36
N ASP A 18 1.53 -22.34 -2.03
CA ASP A 18 2.18 -21.29 -1.23
C ASP A 18 3.67 -21.16 -1.59
N GLU A 19 4.35 -22.28 -1.80
CA GLU A 19 5.75 -22.33 -2.23
C GLU A 19 5.92 -21.70 -3.62
N VAL A 20 5.05 -22.03 -4.57
CA VAL A 20 5.04 -21.45 -5.93
C VAL A 20 4.70 -19.96 -5.90
N GLU A 21 3.74 -19.55 -5.08
CA GLU A 21 3.34 -18.14 -4.94
C GLU A 21 4.47 -17.28 -4.36
N ARG A 22 5.15 -17.77 -3.32
CA ARG A 22 6.34 -17.11 -2.75
C ARG A 22 7.51 -17.04 -3.73
N LYS A 23 7.68 -18.06 -4.60
CA LYS A 23 8.68 -17.99 -5.70
C LYS A 23 8.30 -17.03 -6.81
N ARG A 24 7.00 -16.74 -6.99
CA ARG A 24 6.49 -15.77 -7.97
C ARG A 24 6.60 -14.32 -7.47
N THR A 25 6.62 -14.10 -6.14
CA THR A 25 6.65 -12.80 -5.44
C THR A 25 7.94 -12.52 -4.67
N PRO A 26 9.11 -12.39 -5.34
CA PRO A 26 10.39 -12.23 -4.65
C PRO A 26 10.56 -10.86 -3.97
N LEU A 27 9.74 -9.87 -4.30
CA LEU A 27 9.82 -8.55 -3.70
C LEU A 27 9.09 -8.52 -2.36
N GLU A 28 9.81 -8.09 -1.32
CA GLU A 28 9.27 -7.84 0.02
C GLU A 28 9.37 -6.35 0.36
N VAL A 29 8.22 -5.71 0.52
CA VAL A 29 8.14 -4.34 1.04
C VAL A 29 8.02 -4.38 2.56
N ARG A 30 8.97 -3.74 3.23
CA ARG A 30 8.93 -3.54 4.68
C ARG A 30 8.30 -2.20 4.99
N ALA A 31 7.39 -2.20 5.94
CA ALA A 31 6.67 -1.00 6.33
C ALA A 31 6.23 -1.05 7.79
N LEU A 32 5.82 0.12 8.29
CA LEU A 32 5.16 0.28 9.58
C LEU A 32 3.71 0.65 9.33
N CYS A 33 2.79 -0.04 10.01
CA CYS A 33 1.36 0.22 9.94
C CYS A 33 0.85 0.74 11.27
N ALA A 34 0.03 1.78 11.24
CA ALA A 34 -0.79 2.19 12.38
C ALA A 34 -1.78 1.07 12.75
N PRO A 35 -2.08 0.82 14.04
CA PRO A 35 -2.99 -0.24 14.46
C PRO A 35 -4.36 -0.22 13.76
N GLU A 36 -4.89 0.97 13.49
CA GLU A 36 -6.19 1.20 12.88
C GLU A 36 -6.24 0.71 11.42
N GLY A 37 -5.10 0.72 10.72
CA GLY A 37 -4.98 0.29 9.33
C GLY A 37 -4.78 -1.21 9.12
N ILE A 38 -4.48 -1.99 10.16
CA ILE A 38 -4.16 -3.42 10.02
C ILE A 38 -5.32 -4.22 9.44
N GLY A 39 -6.56 -3.90 9.81
CA GLY A 39 -7.74 -4.56 9.24
C GLY A 39 -7.83 -4.37 7.73
N VAL A 40 -7.54 -3.16 7.26
CA VAL A 40 -7.52 -2.81 5.83
C VAL A 40 -6.41 -3.56 5.11
N LEU A 41 -5.18 -3.61 5.68
CA LEU A 41 -4.08 -4.38 5.08
C LEU A 41 -4.40 -5.87 4.98
N ARG A 42 -5.00 -6.47 6.01
CA ARG A 42 -5.40 -7.88 5.99
C ARG A 42 -6.40 -8.17 4.88
N MET A 43 -7.38 -7.29 4.68
CA MET A 43 -8.37 -7.43 3.60
C MET A 43 -7.74 -7.23 2.21
N GLY A 44 -6.87 -6.23 2.04
CA GLY A 44 -6.30 -5.88 0.74
C GLY A 44 -5.21 -6.83 0.24
N PHE A 45 -4.35 -7.30 1.15
CA PHE A 45 -3.16 -8.08 0.78
C PHE A 45 -3.29 -9.58 1.09
N GLY A 46 -4.19 -9.97 1.99
CA GLY A 46 -4.45 -11.38 2.30
C GLY A 46 -3.16 -12.16 2.60
N GLY A 47 -2.93 -13.25 1.86
CA GLY A 47 -1.73 -14.09 2.00
C GLY A 47 -0.39 -13.44 1.60
N ARG A 48 -0.42 -12.23 1.02
CA ARG A 48 0.78 -11.43 0.73
C ARG A 48 1.27 -10.61 1.93
N LEU A 49 0.45 -10.51 2.98
CA LEU A 49 0.78 -9.74 4.19
C LEU A 49 1.33 -10.65 5.29
N GLU A 50 2.47 -10.25 5.84
CA GLU A 50 3.00 -10.76 7.09
C GLU A 50 2.95 -9.64 8.13
N VAL A 51 2.47 -9.98 9.33
CA VAL A 51 2.33 -9.04 10.44
C VAL A 51 3.34 -9.42 11.52
N GLY A 52 4.29 -8.53 11.75
CA GLY A 52 5.34 -8.64 12.75
C GLY A 52 4.96 -8.04 14.09
N PRO A 53 5.94 -7.79 14.97
CA PRO A 53 5.71 -7.26 16.30
C PRO A 53 5.25 -5.80 16.26
N SER A 54 4.61 -5.37 17.34
CA SER A 54 4.40 -3.96 17.64
C SER A 54 5.70 -3.34 18.16
N ARG A 55 6.03 -2.14 17.65
CA ARG A 55 7.09 -1.28 18.15
C ARG A 55 6.64 -0.53 19.39
N THR A 56 7.61 0.07 20.09
CA THR A 56 7.37 0.84 21.32
C THR A 56 6.50 2.08 21.11
N ASP A 57 6.40 2.58 19.87
CA ASP A 57 5.54 3.70 19.47
C ASP A 57 4.11 3.25 19.08
N GLY A 58 3.80 1.96 19.21
CA GLY A 58 2.50 1.39 18.87
C GLY A 58 2.33 1.00 17.41
N ARG A 59 3.27 1.35 16.51
CA ARG A 59 3.20 0.91 15.11
C ARG A 59 3.55 -0.56 14.97
N ILE A 60 2.95 -1.22 13.99
CA ILE A 60 3.10 -2.66 13.76
C ILE A 60 3.97 -2.86 12.54
N GLU A 61 5.01 -3.68 12.68
CA GLU A 61 5.84 -4.06 11.55
C GLU A 61 5.04 -4.94 10.58
N VAL A 62 5.14 -4.65 9.29
CA VAL A 62 4.51 -5.46 8.24
C VAL A 62 5.49 -5.71 7.11
N VAL A 63 5.35 -6.88 6.50
CA VAL A 63 6.01 -7.22 5.22
C VAL A 63 4.92 -7.53 4.21
N ILE A 64 5.01 -6.92 3.04
CA ILE A 64 4.02 -7.05 1.97
C ILE A 64 4.73 -7.55 0.73
N ARG A 65 4.32 -8.73 0.25
CA ARG A 65 4.92 -9.40 -0.91
C ARG A 65 4.30 -8.92 -2.23
N GLY A 66 5.13 -8.86 -3.28
CA GLY A 66 4.72 -8.52 -4.64
C GLY A 66 5.74 -8.95 -5.70
N ASN A 67 5.47 -8.59 -6.95
CA ASN A 67 6.30 -8.97 -8.12
C ASN A 67 7.00 -7.78 -8.77
N ASP A 68 6.54 -6.56 -8.48
CA ASP A 68 6.97 -5.34 -9.15
C ASP A 68 6.89 -4.16 -8.18
N GLU A 69 7.95 -3.37 -8.09
CA GLU A 69 8.06 -2.26 -7.15
C GLU A 69 7.08 -1.12 -7.46
N HIS A 70 6.85 -0.84 -8.75
CA HIS A 70 5.97 0.24 -9.17
C HIS A 70 4.50 -0.10 -8.92
N ILE A 71 4.08 -1.32 -9.27
CA ILE A 71 2.70 -1.79 -9.02
C ILE A 71 2.42 -1.80 -7.53
N LEU A 72 3.32 -2.37 -6.72
CA LEU A 72 3.12 -2.43 -5.27
C LEU A 72 3.14 -1.04 -4.62
N ALA A 73 4.00 -0.12 -5.09
CA ALA A 73 3.95 1.28 -4.67
C ALA A 73 2.58 1.93 -5.00
N GLY A 74 1.99 1.62 -6.16
CA GLY A 74 0.64 2.07 -6.52
C GLY A 74 -0.46 1.58 -5.56
N GLU A 75 -0.43 0.28 -5.20
CA GLU A 75 -1.35 -0.30 -4.21
C GLU A 75 -1.21 0.41 -2.85
N LEU A 76 0.04 0.69 -2.42
CA LEU A 76 0.36 1.30 -1.13
C LEU A 76 0.09 2.81 -1.08
N ALA A 77 0.15 3.51 -2.21
CA ALA A 77 -0.07 4.96 -2.27
C ALA A 77 -1.46 5.38 -1.76
N GLY A 78 -2.46 4.51 -1.90
CA GLY A 78 -3.81 4.74 -1.36
C GLY A 78 -3.92 4.58 0.16
N LEU A 79 -2.88 4.11 0.84
CA LEU A 79 -2.89 3.70 2.25
C LEU A 79 -1.93 4.53 3.11
N VAL A 80 -1.38 5.62 2.58
CA VAL A 80 -0.34 6.46 3.22
C VAL A 80 -0.75 7.08 4.55
N GLU A 81 -2.05 7.11 4.87
CA GLU A 81 -2.55 7.53 6.18
C GLU A 81 -2.13 6.54 7.30
N TRP A 82 -2.05 5.25 6.96
CA TRP A 82 -1.74 4.20 7.93
C TRP A 82 -0.37 3.58 7.72
N ILE A 83 0.17 3.60 6.51
CA ILE A 83 1.41 2.89 6.17
C ILE A 83 2.58 3.84 5.89
N GLU A 84 3.73 3.48 6.45
CA GLU A 84 5.02 4.10 6.15
C GLU A 84 5.98 3.05 5.61
N VAL A 85 6.34 3.14 4.33
CA VAL A 85 7.29 2.22 3.69
C VAL A 85 8.71 2.57 4.10
N THR A 86 9.42 1.58 4.67
CA THR A 86 10.81 1.71 5.10
C THR A 86 11.79 1.11 4.10
N GLY A 87 11.35 0.18 3.24
CA GLY A 87 12.15 -0.31 2.12
C GLY A 87 11.41 -1.34 1.23
N PRO A 88 11.99 -1.70 0.07
CA PRO A 88 13.26 -1.22 -0.47
C PRO A 88 13.19 0.24 -0.98
N PRO A 89 14.35 0.91 -1.21
CA PRO A 89 14.38 2.30 -1.65
C PRO A 89 13.59 2.57 -2.94
N GLY A 90 13.65 1.67 -3.93
CA GLY A 90 12.95 1.85 -5.21
C GLY A 90 11.43 1.96 -5.06
N VAL A 91 10.82 1.26 -4.10
CA VAL A 91 9.39 1.41 -3.79
C VAL A 91 9.07 2.81 -3.23
N ARG A 92 9.97 3.39 -2.42
CA ARG A 92 9.83 4.76 -1.92
C ARG A 92 9.98 5.78 -3.04
N ASP A 93 10.90 5.54 -3.98
CA ASP A 93 11.08 6.38 -5.17
C ASP A 93 9.83 6.36 -6.06
N HIS A 94 9.23 5.18 -6.25
CA HIS A 94 7.96 5.06 -6.96
C HIS A 94 6.81 5.75 -6.23
N LEU A 95 6.70 5.65 -4.91
CA LEU A 95 5.70 6.39 -4.12
C LEU A 95 5.85 7.90 -4.28
N ALA A 96 7.08 8.42 -4.25
CA ALA A 96 7.35 9.83 -4.50
C ALA A 96 6.95 10.25 -5.91
N SER A 97 7.27 9.44 -6.93
CA SER A 97 6.88 9.68 -8.32
C SER A 97 5.36 9.69 -8.49
N ILE A 98 4.65 8.75 -7.86
CA ILE A 98 3.18 8.69 -7.89
C ILE A 98 2.58 9.93 -7.23
N GLY A 99 3.08 10.32 -6.04
CA GLY A 99 2.64 11.53 -5.34
C GLY A 99 2.79 12.78 -6.20
N ASN A 100 3.94 12.94 -6.87
CA ASN A 100 4.17 14.05 -7.79
C ASN A 100 3.16 14.06 -8.96
N ALA A 101 2.95 12.91 -9.60
CA ALA A 101 2.01 12.79 -10.71
C ALA A 101 0.55 13.09 -10.29
N LEU A 102 0.15 12.68 -9.08
CA LEU A 102 -1.16 12.99 -8.52
C LEU A 102 -1.33 14.50 -8.28
N VAL A 103 -0.31 15.15 -7.72
CA VAL A 103 -0.32 16.61 -7.49
C VAL A 103 -0.34 17.37 -8.82
N GLU A 104 0.46 16.98 -9.80
CA GLU A 104 0.50 17.62 -11.11
C GLU A 104 -0.88 17.54 -11.80
N ARG A 105 -1.50 16.36 -11.79
CA ARG A 105 -2.74 16.09 -12.51
C ARG A 105 -3.98 16.65 -11.80
N TYR A 106 -4.03 16.60 -10.48
CA TYR A 106 -5.24 16.91 -9.70
C TYR A 106 -5.09 18.11 -8.75
N GLY A 107 -3.87 18.58 -8.49
CA GLY A 107 -3.61 19.73 -7.63
C GLY A 107 -4.00 21.07 -8.26
N SER A 108 -3.89 21.17 -9.59
CA SER A 108 -4.20 22.39 -10.36
C SER A 108 -5.67 22.81 -10.25
N ASP A 109 -6.60 21.85 -10.18
CA ASP A 109 -8.04 22.10 -10.00
C ASP A 109 -8.37 22.73 -8.65
N ARG A 110 -7.59 22.44 -7.61
CA ARG A 110 -7.73 23.06 -6.29
C ARG A 110 -7.21 24.50 -6.30
N GLN A 111 -6.11 24.75 -7.00
CA GLN A 111 -5.55 26.09 -7.14
C GLN A 111 -6.48 26.98 -7.97
N GLY A 112 -6.99 26.49 -9.11
CA GLY A 112 -7.97 27.22 -9.94
C GLY A 112 -9.23 27.63 -9.18
N ARG A 113 -9.83 26.71 -8.38
CA ARG A 113 -10.99 27.00 -7.53
C ARG A 113 -10.70 28.03 -6.44
N ARG A 114 -9.52 27.98 -5.82
CA ARG A 114 -9.10 28.97 -4.80
C ARG A 114 -8.93 30.37 -5.42
N THR A 115 -8.30 30.48 -6.59
CA THR A 115 -8.08 31.77 -7.26
C THR A 115 -9.40 32.39 -7.74
N ALA A 116 -10.34 31.56 -8.21
CA ALA A 116 -11.68 32.01 -8.58
C ALA A 116 -12.47 32.54 -7.36
N ALA A 117 -12.46 31.82 -6.23
CA ALA A 117 -13.16 32.23 -5.02
C ALA A 117 -12.62 33.55 -4.42
N VAL A 118 -11.30 33.76 -4.43
CA VAL A 118 -10.67 35.02 -3.99
C VAL A 118 -11.06 36.18 -4.91
N SER A 119 -11.17 35.92 -6.21
CA SER A 119 -11.58 36.94 -7.19
C SER A 119 -13.06 37.34 -7.05
N GLU A 120 -13.94 36.38 -6.75
CA GLU A 120 -15.36 36.62 -6.48
C GLU A 120 -15.59 37.39 -5.17
N ASP A 121 -14.85 37.07 -4.11
CA ASP A 121 -14.96 37.77 -2.82
C ASP A 121 -14.44 39.23 -2.92
N ALA A 122 -13.33 39.42 -3.64
CA ALA A 122 -12.80 40.74 -3.96
C ALA A 122 -13.75 41.58 -4.85
N ALA A 123 -14.53 40.93 -5.71
CA ALA A 123 -15.56 41.59 -6.52
C ALA A 123 -16.81 41.95 -5.69
N ARG A 124 -17.14 41.16 -4.65
CA ARG A 124 -18.27 41.39 -3.75
C ARG A 124 -18.01 42.57 -2.80
N HIS A 125 -16.79 42.71 -2.30
CA HIS A 125 -16.37 43.81 -1.42
C HIS A 125 -16.11 45.15 -2.13
N ARG A 126 -16.10 45.16 -3.48
CA ARG A 126 -15.87 46.37 -4.29
C ARG A 126 -17.16 47.01 -4.83
N ARG A 127 -18.34 46.47 -4.49
CA ARG A 127 -19.62 47.10 -4.84
C ARG A 127 -20.00 48.12 -3.75
N PRO A 128 -20.35 49.36 -4.13
CA PRO A 128 -20.72 50.44 -3.20
C PRO A 128 -22.07 50.20 -2.52
#